data_AF-A0A8X6KSR4-F1
#
_entry.id   AF-A0A8X6KSR4-F1
#
_cell.length_a   1.000
_cell.length_b   1.000
_cell.length_c   1.000
_cell.angle_alpha   90.00
_cell.angle_beta   90.00
_cell.angle_gamma   90.00
#
_symmetry.space_group_name_H-M   'P 1'
#
loop_
_entity.id
_entity.type
_entity.pdbx_description
1 polymer ?
#
loop_
_entity_poly.entity_id
_entity_poly.type
_entity_poly.pdbx_seq_one_letter_code
_entity_poly.pdbx_strand_id
1 'polypeptide(L)'
;MMKQILRKILGLAALNYEELLTVLCDCERITSVRPLTYVSDDVRDFLSLTPEMFLREIPKSGVPDIDMVDKEKLSKRAKYIQSVRDQF
;
A
#
# COMPACT_ATOMS: atom_id res chain seq x y z
N MET A 1 14.85 10.50 -0.03
CA MET A 1 13.95 10.65 -1.18
C MET A 1 13.33 12.04 -1.25
N MET A 2 12.57 12.48 -0.25
CA MET A 2 11.89 13.79 -0.27
C MET A 2 12.80 14.97 -0.65
N LYS A 3 13.95 15.12 0.03
CA LYS A 3 14.94 16.16 -0.26
C LYS A 3 15.46 16.14 -1.71
N GLN A 4 15.59 14.97 -2.32
CA GLN A 4 16.04 14.84 -3.71
C GLN A 4 14.93 15.21 -4.70
N ILE A 5 13.69 14.81 -4.41
CA ILE A 5 12.51 15.17 -5.19
C ILE A 5 12.31 16.69 -5.18
N LEU A 6 12.34 17.30 -3.99
CA LEU A 6 12.21 18.75 -3.84
C LEU A 6 13.34 19.51 -4.56
N ARG A 7 14.59 19.04 -4.47
CA ARG A 7 15.70 19.64 -5.23
C ARG A 7 15.50 19.55 -6.75
N LYS A 8 14.90 18.46 -7.25
CA LYS A 8 14.61 18.29 -8.68
C LYS A 8 13.45 19.17 -9.15
N ILE A 9 12.39 19.29 -8.33
CA ILE A 9 11.18 20.02 -8.69
C ILE A 9 11.36 21.54 -8.51
N LEU A 10 11.93 21.97 -7.39
CA LEU A 10 12.03 23.38 -7.05
C LEU A 10 13.19 24.06 -7.76
N GLY A 11 14.31 23.38 -7.98
CA GLY A 11 15.50 23.97 -8.61
C GLY A 11 15.95 25.24 -7.87
N LEU A 12 15.77 26.40 -8.52
CA LEU A 12 16.06 27.74 -7.98
C LEU A 12 14.80 28.56 -7.61
N ALA A 13 13.61 27.98 -7.72
CA ALA A 13 12.36 28.65 -7.39
C ALA A 13 12.25 28.89 -5.88
N ALA A 14 11.87 30.10 -5.51
CA ALA A 14 11.47 30.45 -4.16
C ALA A 14 9.94 30.46 -4.11
N LEU A 15 9.37 29.64 -3.23
CA LEU A 15 7.93 29.51 -3.06
C LEU A 15 7.50 30.17 -1.76
N ASN A 16 6.29 30.72 -1.75
CA ASN A 16 5.63 31.11 -0.51
C ASN A 16 5.15 29.87 0.27
N TYR A 17 4.62 30.07 1.47
CA TYR A 17 4.23 28.98 2.35
C TYR A 17 3.16 28.06 1.73
N GLU A 18 2.11 28.62 1.12
CA GLU A 18 1.01 27.83 0.56
C GLU A 18 1.43 27.07 -0.71
N GLU A 19 2.25 27.70 -1.55
CA GLU A 19 2.84 27.07 -2.72
C GLU A 19 3.75 25.90 -2.32
N LEU A 20 4.62 26.10 -1.32
CA LEU A 20 5.49 25.05 -0.80
C LEU A 20 4.67 23.91 -0.18
N LEU A 21 3.62 24.22 0.58
CA LEU A 21 2.75 23.21 1.17
C LEU A 21 2.09 22.34 0.09
N THR A 22 1.60 22.96 -0.98
CA THR A 22 0.99 22.26 -2.11
C THR A 22 2.01 21.30 -2.77
N VAL A 23 3.22 21.79 -3.04
CA VAL A 23 4.29 20.95 -3.61
C VAL A 23 4.68 19.80 -2.70
N LEU A 24 4.72 20.03 -1.37
CA LEU A 24 5.01 18.98 -0.40
C LEU A 24 3.93 17.89 -0.41
N CYS A 25 2.65 18.25 -0.46
CA CYS A 25 1.56 17.28 -0.57
C CYS A 25 1.68 16.40 -1.83
N ASP A 26 2.04 16.99 -2.97
CA ASP A 26 2.26 16.22 -4.19
C ASP A 26 3.45 15.26 -4.09
N CYS A 27 4.55 15.72 -3.51
CA CYS A 27 5.74 14.90 -3.30
C CYS A 27 5.47 13.75 -2.32
N GLU A 28 4.72 14.01 -1.26
CA GLU A 28 4.27 13.01 -0.30
C GLU A 28 3.43 11.96 -1.01
N ARG A 29 2.39 12.37 -1.75
CA ARG A 29 1.54 11.45 -2.51
C ARG A 29 2.34 10.53 -3.42
N ILE A 30 3.28 11.08 -4.21
CA ILE A 30 4.13 10.29 -5.11
C ILE A 30 4.96 9.26 -4.32
N THR A 31 5.47 9.65 -3.16
CA THR A 31 6.30 8.76 -2.34
C THR A 31 5.45 7.68 -1.67
N SER A 32 4.25 8.02 -1.22
CA SER A 32 3.32 7.13 -0.51
C SER A 32 2.72 6.06 -1.42
N VAL A 33 2.45 6.37 -2.69
CA VAL A 33 1.89 5.41 -3.66
C VAL A 33 2.94 4.61 -4.42
N ARG A 34 4.22 4.93 -4.26
CA ARG A 34 5.29 4.26 -5.01
C ARG A 34 5.45 2.81 -4.55
N PRO A 35 5.43 1.82 -5.46
CA PRO A 35 5.69 0.42 -5.14
C PRO A 35 7.08 0.20 -4.53
N LEU A 36 7.13 -0.52 -3.41
CA LEU A 36 8.33 -1.06 -2.77
C LEU A 36 8.70 -2.45 -3.32
N THR A 37 7.71 -3.17 -3.83
CA THR A 37 7.88 -4.49 -4.45
C THR A 37 7.66 -4.41 -5.95
N TYR A 38 7.93 -5.54 -6.63
CA TYR A 38 7.60 -5.71 -8.04
C TYR A 38 6.12 -5.40 -8.30
N VAL A 39 5.86 -4.74 -9.43
CA VAL A 39 4.52 -4.51 -9.96
C VAL A 39 4.32 -5.53 -11.07
N SER A 40 3.34 -6.42 -10.89
CA SER A 40 2.99 -7.40 -11.93
C SER A 40 1.92 -6.84 -12.86
N ASP A 41 1.98 -7.27 -14.12
CA ASP A 41 0.95 -7.03 -15.13
C ASP A 41 -0.17 -8.11 -15.09
N ASP A 42 0.04 -9.22 -14.36
CA ASP A 42 -0.99 -10.25 -14.18
C ASP A 42 -1.95 -9.84 -13.06
N VAL A 43 -3.25 -9.75 -13.40
CA VAL A 43 -4.33 -9.44 -12.46
C VAL A 43 -4.53 -10.48 -11.36
N ARG A 44 -3.90 -11.66 -11.49
CA ARG A 44 -3.91 -12.73 -10.48
C ARG A 44 -2.76 -12.62 -9.48
N ASP A 45 -1.76 -11.80 -9.78
CA ASP A 45 -0.63 -11.58 -8.88
C ASP A 45 -0.98 -10.58 -7.77
N PHE A 46 -0.19 -10.61 -6.71
CA PHE A 46 -0.42 -9.77 -5.54
C PHE A 46 -0.25 -8.28 -5.84
N LEU A 47 -1.04 -7.46 -5.16
CA LEU A 47 -0.89 -6.01 -5.21
C LEU A 47 0.50 -5.61 -4.72
N SER A 48 1.15 -4.71 -5.46
CA SER A 48 2.47 -4.22 -5.07
C SER A 48 2.39 -3.46 -3.75
N LEU A 49 3.30 -3.76 -2.83
CA LEU A 49 3.35 -3.13 -1.52
C LEU A 49 3.79 -1.67 -1.66
N THR A 50 2.98 -0.73 -1.20
CA THR A 50 3.33 0.70 -1.17
C THR A 50 3.56 1.18 0.28
N PRO A 51 4.35 2.25 0.51
CA PRO A 51 4.56 2.78 1.85
C PRO A 51 3.26 3.16 2.57
N GLU A 52 2.27 3.67 1.83
CA GLU A 52 0.98 4.05 2.39
C GLU A 52 0.25 2.88 3.06
N MET A 53 0.46 1.65 2.59
CA MET A 53 -0.17 0.46 3.18
C MET A 53 0.28 0.19 4.61
N PHE A 54 1.44 0.70 5.03
CA PHE A 54 1.93 0.59 6.41
C PHE A 54 1.41 1.69 7.34
N LEU A 55 0.99 2.82 6.77
CA LEU A 55 0.48 3.97 7.54
C LEU A 55 -1.01 3.84 7.83
N ARG A 56 -1.74 3.10 7.01
CA ARG A 56 -3.14 2.77 7.25
C ARG A 56 -3.21 1.69 8.34
N GLU A 57 -4.19 1.82 9.25
CA GLU A 57 -4.51 0.71 10.15
C GLU A 57 -4.81 -0.53 9.31
N ILE A 58 -4.17 -1.65 9.63
CA ILE A 58 -4.50 -2.93 9.01
C ILE A 58 -5.98 -3.17 9.33
N PRO A 59 -6.90 -3.15 8.35
CA PRO A 59 -8.29 -3.45 8.63
C PRO A 59 -8.32 -4.82 9.27
N LYS A 60 -8.89 -4.91 10.47
CA LYS A 60 -9.00 -6.18 11.21
C LYS A 60 -9.72 -7.22 10.34
N SER A 61 -8.95 -8.06 9.66
CA SER A 61 -9.18 -9.49 9.43
C SER A 61 -8.28 -9.93 8.29
N GLY A 62 -7.05 -10.28 8.63
CA GLY A 62 -6.21 -11.15 7.81
C GLY A 62 -5.34 -10.45 6.77
N VAL A 63 -4.17 -11.05 6.54
CA VAL A 63 -3.29 -10.68 5.44
C VAL A 63 -3.79 -11.52 4.26
N PRO A 64 -4.37 -10.94 3.20
CA PRO A 64 -5.02 -11.69 2.13
C PRO A 64 -4.15 -12.80 1.54
N ASP A 65 -2.84 -12.56 1.49
CA ASP A 65 -1.83 -13.50 1.00
C ASP A 65 -1.68 -14.70 1.95
N ILE A 66 -1.66 -14.46 3.27
CA ILE A 66 -1.63 -15.50 4.29
C ILE A 66 -2.96 -16.23 4.32
N ASP A 67 -4.09 -15.52 4.21
CA ASP A 67 -5.42 -16.13 4.19
C ASP A 67 -5.64 -16.98 2.94
N MET A 68 -5.10 -16.60 1.78
CA MET A 68 -5.12 -17.40 0.56
C MET A 68 -4.27 -18.66 0.69
N VAL A 69 -3.03 -18.53 1.16
CA VAL A 69 -2.13 -19.67 1.36
C VAL A 69 -2.65 -20.61 2.45
N ASP A 70 -3.20 -20.06 3.53
CA ASP A 70 -3.87 -20.82 4.57
C ASP A 70 -5.07 -21.54 3.97
N LYS A 71 -5.97 -20.88 3.23
CA LYS A 71 -7.15 -21.52 2.60
C LYS A 71 -6.80 -22.80 1.83
N GLU A 72 -5.69 -22.81 1.10
CA GLU A 72 -5.22 -24.00 0.38
C GLU A 72 -4.75 -25.12 1.34
N LYS A 73 -4.07 -24.76 2.42
CA LYS A 73 -3.48 -25.68 3.43
C LYS A 73 -4.36 -25.93 4.66
N LEU A 74 -5.53 -25.31 4.77
CA LEU A 74 -6.38 -25.41 5.96
C LEU A 74 -6.83 -26.85 6.18
N SER A 75 -6.73 -27.32 7.42
CA SER A 75 -7.35 -28.56 7.85
C SER A 75 -8.88 -28.51 7.60
N LYS A 76 -9.53 -29.67 7.42
CA LYS A 76 -10.98 -29.76 7.17
C LYS A 76 -11.81 -28.93 8.16
N ARG A 77 -11.38 -28.87 9.43
CA ARG A 77 -12.05 -28.12 10.48
C ARG A 77 -11.90 -26.61 10.34
N ALA A 78 -10.73 -26.13 9.93
CA ALA A 78 -10.53 -24.70 9.69
C ALA A 78 -11.31 -24.22 8.45
N LYS A 79 -11.42 -25.05 7.39
CA LYS A 79 -12.28 -24.77 6.22
C LYS A 79 -13.76 -24.64 6.61
N TYR A 80 -14.23 -25.51 7.51
CA TYR A 80 -15.60 -25.42 8.05
C TYR A 80 -15.82 -24.12 8.82
N ILE A 81 -14.92 -23.75 9.74
CA ILE A 81 -15.05 -22.51 10.51
C ILE A 81 -15.04 -21.27 9.59
N GLN A 82 -14.19 -21.27 8.55
CA GLN A 82 -14.19 -20.20 7.54
C GLN A 82 -15.52 -20.12 6.79
N SER A 83 -16.08 -21.26 6.37
CA SER A 83 -17.38 -21.28 5.68
C SER A 83 -18.55 -20.75 6.52
N VAL A 84 -18.48 -20.93 7.85
CA VAL A 84 -19.47 -20.36 8.78
C VAL A 84 -19.25 -18.85 8.94
N ARG A 85 -17.99 -18.39 8.93
CA ARG A 85 -17.66 -16.96 8.99
C ARG A 85 -18.12 -16.20 7.75
N ASP A 86 -17.94 -16.78 6.56
CA ASP A 86 -18.29 -16.17 5.27
C ASP A 86 -19.82 -16.14 5.02
N GLN A 87 -20.63 -16.74 5.89
CA GLN A 87 -22.10 -16.72 5.83
C GLN A 87 -22.73 -15.54 6.60
N PHE A 88 -21.94 -14.77 7.33
CA PHE A 88 -22.35 -13.53 8.01
C PHE A 88 -21.68 -12.32 7.37
#